data_AF-A0A1D2QQM4-F1
#
_entry.id   AF-A0A1D2QQM4-F1
#
_cell.length_a   1.000
_cell.length_b   1.000
_cell.length_c   1.000
_cell.angle_alpha   90.00
_cell.angle_beta   90.00
_cell.angle_gamma   90.00
#
_symmetry.space_group_name_H-M   'P 1'
#
loop_
_entity.id
_entity.type
_entity.pdbx_description
1 polymer ?
#
loop_
_entity_poly.entity_id
_entity_poly.type
_entity_poly.pdbx_seq_one_letter_code
_entity_poly.pdbx_strand_id
1 'polypeptide(L)'
;MNTQLLDNTLPVSITHEDVSLKSNYADFAKPLPAKLMHMLRLDKVYQRASGNCLFYQGDEGPVKVIDFACGFGALILGHNHPEIVEKAVSLLQDEIPIHAQMSIRSQTGLLASALSDEIHKKTGKHYISTLANSGTEVVEAAIKHARMVFYKKLDDFYHQCEISFSNMHIALHKAGIDTNKAIRLQGKQYPSLAALKSEILKKK
;
A
#
# COMPACT_ATOMS: atom_id res chain seq x y z
N MET A 1 -37.57 -32.63 -3.75
CA MET A 1 -36.92 -33.93 -4.01
C MET A 1 -35.56 -33.87 -3.31
N ASN A 2 -35.39 -34.69 -2.26
CA ASN A 2 -34.21 -34.97 -1.41
C ASN A 2 -33.05 -33.96 -1.37
N THR A 3 -32.84 -33.21 -0.27
CA THR A 3 -32.14 -33.57 1.00
C THR A 3 -30.69 -34.03 0.85
N GLN A 4 -29.82 -33.32 1.60
CA GLN A 4 -28.44 -33.63 2.03
C GLN A 4 -27.28 -33.16 1.13
N LEU A 5 -26.92 -31.88 1.27
CA LEU A 5 -25.58 -31.32 1.08
C LEU A 5 -25.51 -30.13 2.07
N LEU A 6 -24.60 -29.99 3.04
CA LEU A 6 -23.40 -30.69 3.42
C LEU A 6 -23.32 -30.71 4.95
N ASP A 7 -22.97 -31.86 5.51
CA ASP A 7 -22.50 -31.99 6.88
C ASP A 7 -21.24 -31.11 7.04
N ASN A 8 -21.32 -30.11 7.92
CA ASN A 8 -20.29 -29.09 8.13
C ASN A 8 -19.13 -29.59 9.01
N THR A 9 -18.95 -30.91 9.14
CA THR A 9 -17.76 -31.49 9.75
C THR A 9 -16.69 -31.71 8.68
N LEU A 10 -15.96 -30.65 8.31
CA LEU A 10 -14.57 -30.87 7.90
C LEU A 10 -13.84 -31.39 9.15
N PRO A 11 -13.35 -32.64 9.17
CA PRO A 11 -12.59 -33.14 10.30
C PRO A 11 -11.18 -32.61 10.16
N VAL A 12 -10.97 -31.33 10.43
CA VAL A 12 -9.65 -30.88 10.89
C VAL A 12 -9.67 -31.00 12.41
N SER A 13 -9.75 -32.24 12.87
CA SER A 13 -9.43 -32.58 14.24
C SER A 13 -7.92 -32.40 14.39
N ILE A 14 -7.49 -31.24 14.87
CA ILE A 14 -6.10 -31.03 15.33
C ILE A 14 -5.97 -31.85 16.62
N THR A 15 -5.67 -33.14 16.47
CA THR A 15 -5.46 -34.06 17.59
C THR A 15 -4.04 -33.86 18.14
N HIS A 16 -3.92 -33.38 19.39
CA HIS A 16 -2.72 -33.44 20.25
C HIS A 16 -1.34 -33.31 19.55
N GLU A 17 -1.10 -32.19 18.86
CA GLU A 17 0.20 -31.87 18.24
C GLU A 17 0.68 -30.42 18.53
N ASP A 18 0.19 -29.76 19.58
CA ASP A 18 0.61 -28.38 19.90
C ASP A 18 2.11 -28.25 20.17
N VAL A 19 2.74 -29.31 20.70
CA VAL A 19 4.20 -29.39 20.87
C VAL A 19 4.92 -29.46 19.52
N SER A 20 4.38 -30.25 18.58
CA SER A 20 4.91 -30.36 17.21
C SER A 20 4.81 -29.03 16.47
N LEU A 21 3.70 -28.30 16.60
CA LEU A 21 3.52 -26.99 15.96
C LEU A 21 4.49 -25.93 16.50
N LYS A 22 4.69 -25.88 17.83
CA LYS A 22 5.67 -24.97 18.44
C LYS A 22 7.09 -25.33 18.02
N SER A 23 7.43 -26.62 18.01
CA SER A 23 8.74 -27.10 17.57
C SER A 23 8.98 -26.74 16.11
N ASN A 24 8.03 -27.05 15.22
CA ASN A 24 8.15 -26.73 13.79
C ASN A 24 8.33 -25.23 13.54
N TYR A 25 7.63 -24.38 14.30
CA TYR A 25 7.83 -22.93 14.20
C TYR A 25 9.24 -22.52 14.64
N ALA A 26 9.77 -23.13 15.70
CA ALA A 26 11.13 -22.87 16.16
C ALA A 26 12.20 -23.44 15.20
N ASP A 27 11.98 -24.62 14.64
CA ASP A 27 12.99 -25.36 13.88
C ASP A 27 13.04 -24.91 12.41
N PHE A 28 11.88 -24.60 11.81
CA PHE A 28 11.76 -24.40 10.37
C PHE A 28 11.28 -23.00 9.96
N ALA A 29 10.71 -22.19 10.87
CA ALA A 29 10.19 -20.87 10.52
C ALA A 29 11.01 -19.72 11.11
N LYS A 30 11.02 -19.58 12.44
CA LYS A 30 11.59 -18.42 13.15
C LYS A 30 12.21 -18.83 14.50
N PRO A 31 13.42 -19.42 14.51
CA PRO A 31 14.06 -19.94 15.73
C PRO A 31 14.29 -18.88 16.81
N LEU A 32 14.79 -17.70 16.44
CA LEU A 32 15.08 -16.64 17.42
C LEU A 32 13.80 -16.02 18.00
N PRO A 33 12.79 -15.64 17.19
CA PRO A 33 11.50 -15.21 17.71
C PRO A 33 10.81 -16.26 18.59
N ALA A 34 10.86 -17.55 18.22
CA ALA A 34 10.26 -18.62 19.02
C ALA A 34 10.86 -18.66 20.43
N LYS A 35 12.20 -18.62 20.53
CA LYS A 35 12.92 -18.56 21.81
C LYS A 35 12.52 -17.34 22.63
N LEU A 36 12.44 -16.17 22.01
CA LEU A 36 12.02 -14.94 22.69
C LEU A 36 10.60 -15.05 23.25
N MET A 37 9.65 -15.53 22.45
CA MET A 37 8.25 -15.69 22.89
C MET A 37 8.14 -16.67 24.04
N HIS A 38 8.91 -17.76 24.03
CA HIS A 38 8.96 -18.71 25.12
C HIS A 38 9.48 -18.07 26.42
N MET A 39 10.57 -17.29 26.36
CA MET A 39 11.09 -16.56 27.52
C MET A 39 10.07 -15.57 28.09
N LEU A 40 9.26 -14.94 27.24
CA LEU A 40 8.21 -14.01 27.64
C LEU A 40 6.89 -14.69 28.04
N ARG A 41 6.81 -16.03 27.96
CA ARG A 41 5.57 -16.82 28.15
C ARG A 41 4.41 -16.40 27.22
N LEU A 42 4.76 -15.87 26.05
CA LEU A 42 3.84 -15.46 24.99
C LEU A 42 3.71 -16.52 23.88
N ASP A 43 4.38 -17.65 24.02
CA ASP A 43 4.41 -18.78 23.09
C ASP A 43 3.10 -19.60 23.09
N LYS A 44 1.94 -18.94 23.07
CA LYS A 44 0.63 -19.61 22.99
C LYS A 44 0.27 -19.87 21.53
N VAL A 45 -0.27 -21.06 21.26
CA VAL A 45 -0.80 -21.44 19.95
C VAL A 45 -2.31 -21.28 20.00
N TYR A 46 -2.83 -20.21 19.41
CA TYR A 46 -4.26 -19.97 19.35
C TYR A 46 -4.87 -20.77 18.19
N GLN A 47 -5.87 -21.61 18.51
CA GLN A 47 -6.51 -22.51 17.55
C GLN A 47 -7.85 -21.95 17.03
N ARG A 48 -8.45 -21.01 17.77
CA ARG A 48 -9.72 -20.37 17.38
C ARG A 48 -9.75 -18.92 17.83
N ALA A 49 -10.52 -18.11 17.11
CA ALA A 49 -10.78 -16.72 17.44
C ALA A 49 -12.23 -16.34 17.10
N SER A 50 -12.87 -15.52 17.92
CA SER A 50 -14.22 -15.00 17.66
C SER A 50 -14.49 -13.76 18.50
N GLY A 51 -15.03 -12.70 17.88
CA GLY A 51 -15.22 -11.41 18.54
C GLY A 51 -13.89 -10.88 19.06
N ASN A 52 -13.85 -10.42 20.32
CA ASN A 52 -12.63 -9.90 20.94
C ASN A 52 -11.86 -10.98 21.72
N CYS A 53 -11.97 -12.25 21.32
CA CYS A 53 -11.41 -13.36 22.08
C CYS A 53 -10.64 -14.35 21.22
N LEU A 54 -9.53 -14.82 21.79
CA LEU A 54 -8.70 -15.91 21.29
C LEU A 54 -8.86 -17.14 22.20
N PHE A 55 -8.67 -18.32 21.63
CA PHE A 55 -8.79 -19.60 22.34
C PHE A 55 -7.56 -20.45 22.04
N TYR A 56 -6.92 -20.97 23.08
CA TYR A 56 -5.81 -21.92 22.97
C TYR A 56 -6.06 -23.13 23.87
N GLN A 57 -5.37 -24.24 23.62
CA GLN A 57 -5.44 -25.42 24.47
C GLN A 57 -4.45 -25.29 25.64
N GLY A 58 -4.96 -25.22 26.87
CA GLY A 58 -4.15 -25.32 28.09
C GLY A 58 -4.12 -26.75 28.64
N ASP A 59 -3.31 -26.95 29.68
CA ASP A 59 -3.11 -28.26 30.31
C ASP A 59 -4.41 -28.84 30.89
N GLU A 60 -5.28 -27.98 31.43
CA GLU A 60 -6.56 -28.34 32.05
C GLU A 60 -7.76 -28.22 31.09
N GLY A 61 -7.54 -27.82 29.83
CA GLY A 61 -8.61 -27.60 28.87
C GLY A 61 -8.46 -26.31 28.05
N PRO A 62 -9.49 -25.96 27.25
CA PRO A 62 -9.47 -24.77 26.42
C PRO A 62 -9.48 -23.50 27.27
N VAL A 63 -8.55 -22.59 26.99
CA VAL A 63 -8.43 -21.30 27.66
C VAL A 63 -8.86 -20.18 26.72
N LYS A 64 -9.77 -19.32 27.21
CA LYS A 64 -10.24 -18.11 26.52
C LYS A 64 -9.45 -16.90 27.01
N VAL A 65 -8.97 -16.08 26.07
CA VAL A 65 -8.22 -14.85 26.35
C VAL A 65 -8.91 -13.68 25.65
N ILE A 66 -9.01 -12.54 26.33
CA ILE A 66 -9.45 -11.28 25.72
C ILE A 66 -8.27 -10.70 24.92
N ASP A 67 -8.49 -10.43 23.65
CA ASP A 67 -7.48 -9.85 22.77
C ASP A 67 -7.60 -8.33 22.78
N PHE A 68 -6.63 -7.66 23.39
CA PHE A 68 -6.48 -6.20 23.33
C PHE A 68 -5.50 -5.76 22.23
N ALA A 69 -4.76 -6.68 21.63
CA ALA A 69 -3.86 -6.37 20.52
C ALA A 69 -4.64 -6.22 19.21
N CYS A 70 -5.68 -7.04 19.00
CA CYS A 70 -6.63 -6.96 17.88
C CYS A 70 -5.95 -6.77 16.50
N GLY A 71 -4.86 -7.51 16.25
CA GLY A 71 -4.10 -7.39 15.02
C GLY A 71 -3.54 -5.99 14.78
N PHE A 72 -3.11 -5.31 15.84
CA PHE A 72 -2.64 -3.92 15.83
C PHE A 72 -3.68 -2.94 15.27
N GLY A 73 -4.97 -3.21 15.53
CA GLY A 73 -6.11 -2.38 15.10
C GLY A 73 -6.76 -2.84 13.80
N ALA A 74 -6.22 -3.85 13.11
CA ALA A 74 -6.85 -4.40 11.90
C ALA A 74 -8.23 -5.02 12.18
N LEU A 75 -8.44 -5.53 13.40
CA LEU A 75 -9.66 -6.24 13.79
C LEU A 75 -10.65 -5.33 14.51
N ILE A 76 -11.00 -4.20 13.89
CA ILE A 76 -11.95 -3.23 14.48
C ILE A 76 -13.34 -3.81 14.72
N LEU A 77 -13.73 -4.85 13.96
CA LEU A 77 -14.99 -5.59 14.11
C LEU A 77 -14.81 -6.93 14.86
N GLY A 78 -13.62 -7.15 15.45
CA GLY A 78 -13.25 -8.41 16.07
C GLY A 78 -12.88 -9.52 15.08
N HIS A 79 -12.46 -10.66 15.62
CA HIS A 79 -12.12 -11.86 14.87
C HIS A 79 -13.36 -12.52 14.27
N ASN A 80 -13.30 -12.89 13.00
CA ASN A 80 -14.32 -13.68 12.30
C ASN A 80 -15.75 -13.12 12.43
N HIS A 81 -15.92 -11.81 12.19
CA HIS A 81 -17.24 -11.18 12.23
C HIS A 81 -18.23 -11.92 11.31
N PRO A 82 -19.41 -12.37 11.81
CA PRO A 82 -20.30 -13.27 11.07
C PRO A 82 -20.65 -12.78 9.67
N GLU A 83 -21.03 -11.51 9.53
CA GLU A 83 -21.39 -10.93 8.24
C GLU A 83 -20.23 -10.90 7.23
N ILE A 84 -18.99 -10.72 7.68
CA ILE A 84 -17.81 -10.71 6.81
C ILE A 84 -17.52 -12.13 6.33
N VAL A 85 -17.59 -13.11 7.25
CA VAL A 85 -17.37 -14.53 6.93
C VAL A 85 -18.44 -15.02 5.95
N GLU A 86 -19.71 -14.76 6.24
CA GLU A 86 -20.83 -15.12 5.35
C GLU A 86 -20.64 -14.51 3.97
N LYS A 87 -20.30 -13.21 3.89
CA LYS A 87 -20.07 -12.56 2.60
C LYS A 87 -18.89 -13.18 1.84
N ALA A 88 -17.76 -13.43 2.50
CA ALA A 88 -16.60 -14.04 1.88
C ALA A 88 -16.90 -15.45 1.34
N VAL A 89 -17.62 -16.27 2.11
CA VAL A 89 -18.06 -17.60 1.67
C VAL A 89 -18.98 -17.49 0.46
N SER A 90 -19.97 -16.58 0.47
CA SER A 90 -20.87 -16.39 -0.67
C SER A 90 -20.10 -16.01 -1.95
N LEU A 91 -19.10 -15.12 -1.85
CA LEU A 91 -18.31 -14.70 -3.02
C LEU A 91 -17.51 -15.85 -3.63
N LEU A 92 -17.03 -16.79 -2.79
CA LEU A 92 -16.35 -17.99 -3.25
C LEU A 92 -17.32 -18.99 -3.89
N GLN A 93 -18.51 -19.16 -3.30
CA GLN A 93 -19.57 -20.03 -3.82
C GLN A 93 -20.15 -19.51 -5.15
N ASP A 94 -20.21 -18.19 -5.31
CA ASP A 94 -20.62 -17.51 -6.54
C ASP A 94 -19.52 -17.53 -7.62
N GLU A 95 -18.38 -18.20 -7.37
CA GLU A 95 -17.25 -18.33 -8.28
C GLU A 95 -16.70 -16.99 -8.79
N ILE A 96 -16.75 -15.96 -7.95
CA ILE A 96 -16.27 -14.62 -8.34
C ILE A 96 -14.78 -14.67 -8.67
N PRO A 97 -14.33 -14.12 -9.83
CA PRO A 97 -12.93 -14.17 -10.20
C PRO A 97 -12.01 -13.44 -9.20
N ILE A 98 -11.09 -14.19 -8.57
CA ILE A 98 -10.06 -13.63 -7.68
C ILE A 98 -8.90 -13.03 -8.49
N HIS A 99 -8.47 -13.73 -9.55
CA HIS A 99 -7.37 -13.33 -10.41
C HIS A 99 -7.88 -12.96 -11.81
N ALA A 100 -8.25 -11.70 -11.95
CA ALA A 100 -8.64 -11.10 -13.23
C ALA A 100 -7.81 -9.84 -13.46
N GLN A 101 -6.52 -10.02 -13.75
CA GLN A 101 -5.62 -8.92 -14.11
C GLN A 101 -5.99 -8.37 -15.51
N MET A 102 -5.74 -7.08 -15.73
CA MET A 102 -5.96 -6.44 -17.04
C MET A 102 -7.43 -6.44 -17.51
N SER A 103 -8.38 -6.49 -16.57
CA SER A 103 -9.82 -6.37 -16.82
C SER A 103 -10.46 -5.26 -15.97
N ILE A 104 -11.70 -4.89 -16.30
CA ILE A 104 -12.48 -3.96 -15.49
C ILE A 104 -12.98 -4.68 -14.23
N ARG A 105 -12.68 -4.10 -13.07
CA ARG A 105 -13.07 -4.64 -11.75
C ARG A 105 -14.17 -3.76 -11.15
N SER A 106 -15.43 -4.12 -11.41
CA SER A 106 -16.61 -3.34 -10.98
C SER A 106 -16.62 -3.09 -9.46
N GLN A 107 -16.30 -4.11 -8.66
CA GLN A 107 -16.23 -3.99 -7.19
C GLN A 107 -15.15 -3.01 -6.72
N THR A 108 -14.03 -2.92 -7.43
CA THR A 108 -12.99 -1.91 -7.16
C THR A 108 -13.53 -0.50 -7.41
N GLY A 109 -14.32 -0.31 -8.48
CA GLY A 109 -14.98 0.96 -8.77
C GLY A 109 -15.98 1.38 -7.69
N LEU A 110 -16.81 0.44 -7.22
CA LEU A 110 -17.75 0.69 -6.12
C LEU A 110 -17.05 1.09 -4.82
N LEU A 111 -15.99 0.37 -4.45
CA LEU A 111 -15.18 0.71 -3.27
C LEU A 111 -14.52 2.08 -3.41
N ALA A 112 -13.92 2.38 -4.56
CA ALA A 112 -13.26 3.66 -4.81
C ALA A 112 -14.26 4.83 -4.74
N SER A 113 -15.47 4.67 -5.30
CA SER A 113 -16.55 5.65 -5.21
C SER A 113 -16.95 5.89 -3.75
N ALA A 114 -17.25 4.83 -3.00
CA ALA A 114 -17.66 4.94 -1.61
C ALA A 114 -16.60 5.64 -0.74
N LEU A 115 -15.32 5.30 -0.93
CA LEU A 115 -14.22 5.97 -0.22
C LEU A 115 -14.08 7.45 -0.60
N SER A 116 -14.18 7.77 -1.89
CA SER A 116 -14.11 9.16 -2.38
C SER A 116 -15.27 9.99 -1.82
N ASP A 117 -16.48 9.43 -1.77
CA ASP A 117 -17.67 10.11 -1.22
C ASP A 117 -17.52 10.37 0.29
N GLU A 118 -17.03 9.40 1.06
CA GLU A 118 -16.79 9.58 2.50
C GLU A 118 -15.72 10.63 2.80
N ILE A 119 -14.66 10.69 1.99
CA ILE A 119 -13.64 11.74 2.11
C ILE A 119 -14.19 13.09 1.65
N HIS A 120 -15.00 13.11 0.59
CA HIS A 120 -15.62 14.32 0.07
C HIS A 120 -16.51 14.98 1.12
N LYS A 121 -17.36 14.22 1.82
CA LYS A 121 -18.20 14.73 2.92
C LYS A 121 -17.41 15.48 3.99
N LYS A 122 -16.15 15.10 4.21
CA LYS A 122 -15.28 15.69 5.25
C LYS A 122 -14.38 16.81 4.74
N THR A 123 -14.05 16.82 3.46
CA THR A 123 -12.98 17.66 2.90
C THR A 123 -13.39 18.50 1.69
N GLY A 124 -14.54 18.24 1.08
CA GLY A 124 -15.00 18.84 -0.17
C GLY A 124 -14.23 18.39 -1.42
N LYS A 125 -13.33 17.40 -1.29
CA LYS A 125 -12.45 16.93 -2.39
C LYS A 125 -12.75 15.48 -2.75
N HIS A 126 -12.71 15.20 -4.04
CA HIS A 126 -12.74 13.83 -4.57
C HIS A 126 -11.33 13.31 -4.78
N TYR A 127 -11.17 12.00 -4.61
CA TYR A 127 -9.89 11.32 -4.76
C TYR A 127 -10.03 10.10 -5.68
N ILE A 128 -8.95 9.82 -6.41
CA ILE A 128 -8.78 8.56 -7.15
C ILE A 128 -8.06 7.58 -6.21
N SER A 129 -8.58 6.36 -6.11
CA SER A 129 -8.02 5.33 -5.24
C SER A 129 -7.11 4.38 -6.01
N THR A 130 -5.92 4.13 -5.45
CA THR A 130 -5.02 3.04 -5.86
C THR A 130 -5.05 1.98 -4.77
N LEU A 131 -5.41 0.74 -5.12
CA LEU A 131 -5.44 -0.38 -4.18
C LEU A 131 -4.11 -1.16 -4.21
N ALA A 132 -3.72 -1.69 -3.05
CA ALA A 132 -2.57 -2.57 -2.86
C ALA A 132 -2.89 -3.58 -1.75
N ASN A 133 -1.95 -4.48 -1.43
CA ASN A 133 -2.18 -5.59 -0.52
C ASN A 133 -1.77 -5.28 0.93
N SER A 134 -0.97 -4.23 1.15
CA SER A 134 -0.51 -3.83 2.49
C SER A 134 -0.39 -2.31 2.64
N GLY A 135 -0.38 -1.85 3.90
CA GLY A 135 -0.13 -0.44 4.20
C GLY A 135 1.22 0.06 3.67
N THR A 136 2.27 -0.78 3.72
CA THR A 136 3.59 -0.46 3.19
C THR A 136 3.56 -0.22 1.68
N GLU A 137 2.88 -1.09 0.92
CA GLU A 137 2.74 -0.93 -0.53
C GLU A 137 1.96 0.36 -0.89
N VAL A 138 0.93 0.71 -0.12
CA VAL A 138 0.18 1.96 -0.33
C VAL A 138 1.09 3.18 -0.08
N VAL A 139 1.90 3.17 0.98
CA VAL A 139 2.87 4.24 1.26
C VAL A 139 3.91 4.34 0.14
N GLU A 140 4.41 3.21 -0.36
CA GLU A 140 5.34 3.19 -1.49
C GLU A 140 4.69 3.77 -2.77
N ALA A 141 3.44 3.39 -3.06
CA ALA A 141 2.69 3.94 -4.19
C ALA A 141 2.52 5.46 -4.08
N ALA A 142 2.21 5.98 -2.89
CA ALA A 142 2.12 7.41 -2.64
C ALA A 142 3.47 8.12 -2.87
N ILE A 143 4.58 7.55 -2.40
CA ILE A 143 5.94 8.10 -2.63
C ILE A 143 6.27 8.10 -4.12
N LYS A 144 5.97 7.00 -4.84
CA LYS A 144 6.17 6.91 -6.29
C LYS A 144 5.36 7.99 -7.04
N HIS A 145 4.10 8.18 -6.66
CA HIS A 145 3.25 9.22 -7.25
C HIS A 145 3.79 10.63 -6.94
N ALA A 146 4.18 10.91 -5.70
CA ALA A 146 4.77 12.20 -5.33
C ALA A 146 6.05 12.49 -6.12
N ARG A 147 6.91 11.48 -6.29
CA ARG A 147 8.13 11.57 -7.11
C ARG A 147 7.79 11.82 -8.58
N MET A 148 6.81 11.12 -9.15
CA MET A 148 6.35 11.36 -10.51
C MET A 148 5.87 12.80 -10.72
N VAL A 149 5.04 13.32 -9.82
CA VAL A 149 4.54 14.71 -9.87
C VAL A 149 5.70 15.70 -9.76
N PHE A 150 6.67 15.44 -8.88
CA PHE A 150 7.86 16.28 -8.75
C PHE A 150 8.65 16.36 -10.06
N TYR A 151 8.96 15.21 -10.68
CA TYR A 151 9.69 15.19 -11.95
C TYR A 151 8.90 15.82 -13.09
N LYS A 152 7.57 15.64 -13.14
CA LYS A 152 6.73 16.32 -14.13
C LYS A 152 6.82 17.84 -14.01
N LYS A 153 6.75 18.38 -12.79
CA LYS A 153 6.93 19.83 -12.54
C LYS A 153 8.32 20.32 -12.91
N LEU A 154 9.35 19.51 -12.65
CA LEU A 154 10.73 19.84 -12.99
C LEU A 154 10.94 19.88 -14.51
N ASP A 155 10.40 18.89 -15.23
CA ASP A 155 10.42 18.86 -16.69
C ASP A 155 9.66 20.06 -17.28
N ASP A 156 8.49 20.40 -16.72
CA ASP A 156 7.73 21.59 -17.13
C ASP A 156 8.52 22.87 -16.91
N PHE A 157 9.22 23.00 -15.77
CA PHE A 157 10.09 24.13 -15.49
C PHE A 157 11.22 24.25 -16.52
N TYR A 158 11.95 23.16 -16.78
CA TYR A 158 13.04 23.16 -17.77
C TYR A 158 12.52 23.47 -19.17
N HIS A 159 11.35 22.96 -19.54
CA HIS A 159 10.71 23.27 -20.80
C HIS A 159 10.36 24.77 -20.93
N GLN A 160 9.86 25.39 -19.86
CA GLN A 160 9.60 26.84 -19.84
C GLN A 160 10.89 27.66 -19.95
N CYS A 161 11.97 27.23 -19.30
CA CYS A 161 13.26 27.89 -19.47
C CYS A 161 13.78 27.78 -20.92
N GLU A 162 13.66 26.60 -21.54
CA GLU A 162 14.03 26.38 -22.96
C GLU A 162 13.28 27.32 -23.91
N ILE A 163 11.97 27.47 -23.72
CA ILE A 163 11.14 28.44 -24.47
C ILE A 163 11.62 29.86 -24.22
N SER A 164 11.88 30.22 -22.95
CA SER A 164 12.33 31.56 -22.58
C SER A 164 13.67 31.93 -23.20
N PHE A 165 14.63 31.00 -23.23
CA PHE A 165 15.92 31.21 -23.90
C PHE A 165 15.77 31.36 -25.41
N SER A 166 14.90 30.57 -26.03
CA SER A 166 14.60 30.69 -27.47
C SER A 166 13.99 32.07 -27.79
N ASN A 167 13.02 32.51 -26.99
CA ASN A 167 12.42 33.83 -27.15
C ASN A 167 13.42 34.96 -26.94
N MET A 168 14.30 34.84 -25.94
CA MET A 168 15.38 35.80 -25.69
C MET A 168 16.36 35.86 -26.87
N HIS A 169 16.75 34.71 -27.41
CA HIS A 169 17.64 34.64 -28.58
C HIS A 169 17.02 35.37 -29.78
N ILE A 170 15.74 35.12 -30.08
CA ILE A 170 15.00 35.80 -31.16
C ILE A 170 14.93 37.31 -30.91
N ALA A 171 14.63 37.74 -29.69
CA ALA A 171 14.51 39.16 -29.35
C ALA A 171 15.85 39.89 -29.49
N LEU A 172 16.94 39.31 -28.98
CA LEU A 172 18.29 39.87 -29.09
C LEU A 172 18.75 39.94 -30.54
N HIS A 173 18.49 38.89 -31.33
CA HIS A 173 18.79 38.89 -32.76
C HIS A 173 18.04 40.02 -33.49
N LYS A 174 16.75 40.21 -33.21
CA LYS A 174 15.96 41.32 -33.78
C LYS A 174 16.48 42.71 -33.37
N ALA A 175 17.05 42.82 -32.19
CA ALA A 175 17.69 44.06 -31.70
C ALA A 175 19.13 44.26 -32.24
N GLY A 176 19.65 43.35 -33.07
CA GLY A 176 21.02 43.40 -33.58
C GLY A 176 22.10 43.09 -32.54
N ILE A 177 21.74 42.44 -31.43
CA ILE A 177 22.66 42.07 -30.35
C ILE A 177 23.23 40.68 -30.62
N ASP A 178 24.56 40.60 -30.69
CA ASP A 178 25.29 39.34 -30.89
C ASP A 178 25.27 38.46 -29.63
N THR A 179 24.56 37.33 -29.70
CA THR A 179 24.39 36.37 -28.60
C THR A 179 25.62 35.51 -28.33
N ASN A 180 26.64 35.56 -29.19
CA ASN A 180 27.90 34.85 -29.01
C ASN A 180 28.93 35.66 -28.21
N LYS A 181 28.62 36.91 -27.87
CA LYS A 181 29.46 37.74 -26.99
C LYS A 181 29.23 37.42 -25.53
N ALA A 182 30.24 37.75 -24.72
CA ALA A 182 30.18 37.56 -23.29
C ALA A 182 29.06 38.41 -22.66
N ILE A 183 28.27 37.80 -21.79
CA ILE A 183 27.20 38.43 -21.02
C ILE A 183 27.51 38.37 -19.53
N ARG A 184 27.07 39.38 -18.78
CA ARG A 184 27.24 39.42 -17.32
C ARG A 184 25.88 39.36 -16.64
N LEU A 185 25.71 38.42 -15.72
CA LEU A 185 24.48 38.24 -14.96
C LEU A 185 24.83 37.99 -13.49
N GLN A 186 24.22 38.76 -12.58
CA GLN A 186 24.42 38.65 -11.12
C GLN A 186 25.91 38.58 -10.70
N GLY A 187 26.75 39.42 -11.30
CA GLY A 187 28.17 39.48 -10.98
C GLY A 187 29.06 38.44 -11.68
N LYS A 188 28.49 37.36 -12.24
CA LYS A 188 29.19 36.32 -12.99
C LYS A 188 29.21 36.61 -14.50
N GLN A 189 30.31 36.29 -15.17
CA GLN A 189 30.48 36.45 -16.62
C GLN A 189 30.32 35.09 -17.32
N TYR A 190 29.58 35.10 -18.43
CA TYR A 190 29.32 33.95 -19.28
C TYR A 190 29.82 34.26 -20.68
N PRO A 191 30.45 33.31 -21.39
CA PRO A 191 31.05 33.57 -22.70
C PRO A 191 30.01 33.80 -23.81
N SER A 192 28.78 33.29 -23.65
CA SER A 192 27.68 33.49 -24.60
C SER A 192 26.33 33.25 -23.92
N LEU A 193 25.23 33.60 -24.61
CA LEU A 193 23.88 33.24 -24.18
C LEU A 193 23.68 31.72 -24.11
N ALA A 194 24.29 30.98 -25.05
CA ALA A 194 24.24 29.51 -25.06
C ALA A 194 24.98 28.90 -23.85
N ALA A 195 26.08 29.51 -23.41
CA ALA A 195 26.80 29.05 -22.22
C ALA A 195 26.02 29.30 -20.92
N LEU A 196 25.35 30.46 -20.82
CA LEU A 196 24.41 30.74 -19.72
C LEU A 196 23.26 29.72 -19.69
N LYS A 197 22.66 29.44 -20.85
CA LYS A 197 21.61 28.43 -21.00
C LYS A 197 22.09 27.05 -20.54
N SER A 198 23.25 26.61 -21.02
CA SER A 198 23.83 25.31 -20.65
C SER A 198 24.08 25.20 -19.15
N GLU A 199 24.58 26.25 -18.50
CA GLU A 199 24.80 26.23 -17.05
C GLU A 199 23.49 26.14 -16.26
N ILE A 200 22.46 26.92 -16.63
CA ILE A 200 21.17 26.94 -15.93
C ILE A 200 20.39 25.64 -16.16
N LEU A 201 20.50 25.04 -17.35
CA LEU A 201 19.74 23.85 -17.75
C LEU A 201 20.52 22.55 -17.59
N LYS A 202 21.65 22.55 -16.87
CA LYS A 202 22.34 21.31 -16.47
C LYS A 202 21.39 20.44 -15.65
N LYS A 203 20.82 19.40 -16.28
CA LYS A 203 20.12 18.32 -15.58
C LYS A 203 21.13 17.65 -14.65
N LYS A 204 20.89 17.72 -13.34
CA LYS A 204 21.57 16.89 -12.34
C LYS A 204 20.80 15.58 -12.16
#